data_AF-A0AAW3QXN4-F1
#
_entry.id   AF-A0AAW3QXN4-F1
#
_cell.length_a   1.000
_cell.length_b   1.000
_cell.length_c   1.000
_cell.angle_alpha   90.00
_cell.angle_beta   90.00
_cell.angle_gamma   90.00
#
_symmetry.space_group_name_H-M   'P 1'
#
loop_
_entity.id
_entity.type
_entity.pdbx_description
1 polymer ?
#
loop_
_entity_poly.entity_id
_entity_poly.type
_entity_poly.pdbx_seq_one_letter_code
_entity_poly.pdbx_strand_id
1 'polypeptide(L)'
;MARRERPGKHARSIMSDVRWTTLSLAARSVWLGLADVGDVVPAVRAPGKSGLTIEDFARYLAADVAAVGPAVRELVQCEVMAPIGAGFRLTSY
;
A
#
# COMPACT_ATOMS: atom_id res chain seq x y z
N MET A 1 22.25 7.23 20.16
CA MET A 1 20.85 7.52 20.53
C MET A 1 20.00 7.43 19.28
N ALA A 2 19.08 6.45 19.20
CA ALA A 2 18.16 6.35 18.06
C ALA A 2 17.21 7.55 18.08
N ARG A 3 17.19 8.35 17.01
CA ARG A 3 16.28 9.48 16.84
C ARG A 3 14.86 8.92 16.89
N ARG A 4 14.11 9.21 17.97
CA ARG A 4 12.69 8.88 18.06
C ARG A 4 11.96 9.70 17.00
N GLU A 5 11.73 9.10 15.84
CA GLU A 5 10.85 9.69 14.84
C GLU A 5 9.43 9.73 15.39
N ARG A 6 8.71 10.82 15.14
CA ARG A 6 7.31 10.91 15.55
C ARG A 6 6.51 9.86 14.77
N PRO A 7 5.69 9.03 15.43
CA PRO A 7 4.76 8.15 14.75
C PRO A 7 3.95 8.95 13.72
N GLY A 8 3.91 8.48 12.47
CA GLY A 8 3.16 9.12 11.39
C GLY A 8 3.80 10.35 10.72
N LYS A 9 5.04 10.73 11.05
CA LYS A 9 5.77 11.79 10.29
C LYS A 9 5.87 11.42 8.80
N HIS A 10 6.12 10.15 8.53
CA HIS A 10 6.30 9.61 7.19
C HIS A 10 4.98 9.55 6.42
N ALA A 11 3.92 9.01 7.04
CA ALA A 11 2.57 9.04 6.48
C ALA A 11 2.09 10.46 6.16
N ARG A 12 2.39 11.45 7.01
CA ARG A 12 2.00 12.85 6.77
C ARG A 12 2.77 13.50 5.61
N SER A 13 4.06 13.17 5.46
CA SER A 13 4.87 13.61 4.32
C SER A 13 4.40 12.98 3.01
N ILE A 14 3.95 11.72 3.08
CA ILE A 14 3.37 11.00 1.96
C ILE A 14 2.02 11.61 1.58
N MET A 15 1.12 11.84 2.55
CA MET A 15 -0.20 12.45 2.28
C MET A 15 -0.16 13.91 1.79
N SER A 16 0.96 14.62 1.95
CA SER A 16 1.16 15.94 1.35
C SER A 16 1.56 15.89 -0.13
N ASP A 17 1.87 14.71 -0.67
CA ASP A 17 2.07 14.54 -2.11
C ASP A 17 0.72 14.63 -2.83
N VAL A 18 0.70 15.39 -3.94
CA VAL A 18 -0.53 15.69 -4.70
C VAL A 18 -1.27 14.43 -5.13
N ARG A 19 -0.55 13.32 -5.37
CA ARG A 19 -1.09 12.01 -5.74
C ARG A 19 -2.07 11.46 -4.69
N TRP A 20 -1.99 11.92 -3.44
CA TRP A 20 -2.85 11.48 -2.35
C TRP A 20 -4.17 12.19 -2.30
N THR A 21 -4.23 13.43 -2.78
CA THR A 21 -5.44 14.25 -2.74
C THR A 21 -6.54 13.66 -3.63
N THR A 22 -6.15 13.00 -4.71
CA THR A 22 -7.05 12.34 -5.68
C THR A 22 -7.49 10.95 -5.26
N LEU A 23 -6.82 10.32 -4.28
CA LEU A 23 -7.19 8.98 -3.81
C LEU A 23 -8.51 8.98 -3.04
N SER A 24 -9.36 8.00 -3.34
CA SER A 24 -10.56 7.68 -2.58
C SER A 24 -10.22 7.27 -1.14
N LEU A 25 -11.20 7.40 -0.23
CA LEU A 25 -11.03 6.96 1.15
C LEU A 25 -10.74 5.45 1.24
N ALA A 26 -11.31 4.66 0.33
CA ALA A 26 -11.05 3.22 0.25
C ALA A 26 -9.59 2.93 -0.12
N ALA A 27 -9.05 3.59 -1.16
CA ALA A 27 -7.65 3.45 -1.55
C ALA A 27 -6.68 3.88 -0.45
N ARG A 28 -6.97 4.99 0.25
CA ARG A 28 -6.18 5.44 1.39
C ARG A 28 -6.19 4.44 2.54
N SER A 29 -7.35 3.85 2.84
CA SER A 29 -7.49 2.83 3.88
C SER A 29 -6.70 1.55 3.54
N VAL A 30 -6.81 1.08 2.29
CA VAL A 30 -6.06 -0.07 1.79
C VAL A 30 -4.55 0.19 1.87
N TRP A 31 -4.10 1.37 1.42
CA TRP A 31 -2.69 1.73 1.55
C TRP A 31 -2.22 1.71 3.00
N LEU A 32 -2.97 2.30 3.92
CA LEU A 32 -2.58 2.37 5.34
C LEU A 32 -2.43 0.96 5.91
N GLY A 33 -3.40 0.08 5.65
CA GLY A 33 -3.31 -1.31 6.10
C GLY A 33 -2.15 -2.07 5.46
N LEU A 34 -1.85 -1.84 4.17
CA LEU A 34 -0.71 -2.48 3.51
C LEU A 34 0.63 -1.92 4.00
N ALA A 35 0.69 -0.65 4.36
CA ALA A 35 1.87 -0.04 4.96
C ALA A 35 2.19 -0.72 6.30
N ASP A 36 1.18 -0.92 7.15
CA ASP A 36 1.32 -1.63 8.43
C ASP A 36 1.69 -3.10 8.23
N VAL A 37 1.00 -3.81 7.32
CA VAL A 37 1.32 -5.21 6.99
C VAL A 37 2.73 -5.34 6.42
N GLY A 38 3.20 -4.34 5.66
CA GLY A 38 4.54 -4.32 5.08
C GLY A 38 5.69 -4.31 6.10
N ASP A 39 5.41 -3.98 7.37
CA ASP A 39 6.40 -4.08 8.45
C ASP A 39 6.62 -5.54 8.91
N VAL A 40 5.64 -6.42 8.71
CA VAL A 40 5.69 -7.83 9.12
C VAL A 40 5.70 -8.81 7.95
N VAL A 41 5.27 -8.38 6.76
CA VAL A 41 5.30 -9.13 5.49
C VAL A 41 6.14 -8.35 4.47
N PRO A 42 7.46 -8.59 4.42
CA PRO A 42 8.37 -7.83 3.53
C PRO A 42 8.00 -7.92 2.04
N ALA A 43 7.34 -9.00 1.62
CA ALA A 43 6.89 -9.20 0.25
C ALA A 43 5.91 -8.12 -0.25
N VAL A 44 5.25 -7.37 0.65
CA VAL A 44 4.42 -6.22 0.28
C VAL A 44 5.24 -5.10 -0.35
N ARG A 45 6.48 -4.89 0.10
CA ARG A 45 7.36 -3.79 -0.35
C ARG A 45 8.44 -4.27 -1.33
N ALA A 46 8.97 -5.47 -1.07
CA ALA A 46 10.08 -6.06 -1.81
C ALA A 46 9.78 -7.53 -2.15
N PRO A 47 8.82 -7.80 -3.05
CA PRO A 47 8.58 -9.16 -3.52
C PRO A 47 9.77 -9.68 -4.35
N GLY A 48 9.85 -11.00 -4.50
CA GLY A 48 10.82 -11.67 -5.37
C GLY A 48 10.45 -11.54 -6.86
N LYS A 49 10.21 -12.69 -7.51
CA LYS A 49 9.91 -12.71 -8.96
C LYS A 49 8.50 -12.24 -9.33
N SER A 50 7.55 -12.32 -8.41
CA SER A 50 6.16 -11.88 -8.60
C SER A 50 5.70 -11.14 -7.36
N GLY A 51 4.94 -10.05 -7.57
CA GLY A 51 4.24 -9.34 -6.50
C GLY A 51 3.09 -10.16 -5.91
N LEU A 52 2.50 -9.61 -4.85
CA LEU A 52 1.34 -10.17 -4.18
C LEU A 52 0.06 -9.90 -4.97
N THR A 53 -0.89 -10.83 -4.94
CA THR A 53 -2.16 -10.66 -5.68
C THR A 53 -3.17 -9.84 -4.88
N ILE A 54 -4.29 -9.48 -5.52
CA ILE A 54 -5.39 -8.79 -4.84
C ILE A 54 -5.98 -9.67 -3.73
N GLU A 55 -6.04 -10.99 -3.96
CA GLU A 55 -6.49 -11.97 -2.98
C GLU A 55 -5.57 -12.06 -1.76
N ASP A 56 -4.25 -11.93 -1.95
CA ASP A 56 -3.31 -11.87 -0.84
C ASP A 56 -3.51 -10.60 -0.01
N PHE A 57 -3.68 -9.44 -0.65
CA PHE A 57 -3.97 -8.19 0.07
C PHE A 57 -5.30 -8.25 0.81
N ALA A 58 -6.36 -8.77 0.17
CA ALA A 58 -7.65 -8.97 0.81
C ALA A 58 -7.54 -9.88 2.04
N ARG A 59 -6.74 -10.96 1.94
CA ARG A 59 -6.46 -11.85 3.08
C ARG A 59 -5.71 -11.12 4.21
N TYR A 60 -4.67 -10.35 3.90
CA TYR A 60 -3.90 -9.63 4.92
C TYR A 60 -4.69 -8.52 5.61
N LEU A 61 -5.59 -7.87 4.87
CA LEU A 61 -6.43 -6.78 5.37
C LEU A 61 -7.74 -7.27 6.00
N ALA A 62 -8.02 -8.58 5.96
CA ALA A 62 -9.31 -9.16 6.33
C ALA A 62 -10.50 -8.44 5.66
N ALA A 63 -10.35 -8.15 4.37
CA ALA A 63 -11.30 -7.37 3.57
C ALA A 63 -11.82 -8.15 2.36
N ASP A 64 -12.92 -7.68 1.78
CA ASP A 64 -13.46 -8.26 0.54
C ASP A 64 -12.57 -7.91 -0.67
N VAL A 65 -12.27 -8.90 -1.50
CA VAL A 65 -11.56 -8.74 -2.77
C VAL A 65 -12.23 -7.71 -3.66
N ALA A 66 -13.57 -7.65 -3.68
CA ALA A 66 -14.34 -6.68 -4.45
C ALA A 66 -14.11 -5.22 -3.98
N ALA A 67 -13.78 -5.02 -2.71
CA ALA A 67 -13.44 -3.71 -2.15
C ALA A 67 -11.95 -3.36 -2.37
N VAL A 68 -11.07 -4.36 -2.29
CA VAL A 68 -9.61 -4.15 -2.43
C VAL A 68 -9.20 -3.94 -3.88
N GLY A 69 -9.81 -4.64 -4.83
CA GLY A 69 -9.42 -4.58 -6.24
C GLY A 69 -9.45 -3.18 -6.87
N PRO A 70 -10.57 -2.43 -6.78
CA PRO A 70 -10.63 -1.05 -7.27
C PRO A 70 -9.62 -0.13 -6.58
N ALA A 71 -9.46 -0.26 -5.26
CA ALA A 71 -8.50 0.51 -4.49
C ALA A 71 -7.05 0.27 -4.93
N VAL A 72 -6.65 -0.99 -5.16
CA VAL A 72 -5.31 -1.33 -5.66
C VAL A 72 -5.07 -0.73 -7.06
N ARG A 73 -6.06 -0.78 -7.95
CA ARG A 73 -5.94 -0.17 -9.29
C ARG A 73 -5.75 1.35 -9.20
N GLU A 74 -6.48 2.00 -8.31
CA GLU A 74 -6.35 3.44 -8.06
C GLU A 74 -4.96 3.80 -7.49
N LEU A 75 -4.46 3.00 -6.54
CA LEU A 75 -3.11 3.15 -5.98
C LEU A 75 -2.01 2.95 -7.04
N VAL A 76 -2.22 2.06 -8.02
CA VAL A 76 -1.32 1.90 -9.16
C VAL A 76 -1.37 3.10 -10.09
N GLN A 77 -2.57 3.62 -10.40
CA GLN A 77 -2.74 4.81 -11.23
C GLN A 77 -2.08 6.05 -10.61
N CYS A 78 -2.09 6.15 -9.29
CA CYS A 78 -1.43 7.22 -8.55
C CYS A 78 0.03 6.90 -8.18
N GLU A 79 0.63 5.85 -8.76
CA GLU A 79 2.04 5.45 -8.57
C GLU A 79 2.45 5.12 -7.11
N VAL A 80 1.46 4.89 -6.24
CA VAL A 80 1.66 4.46 -4.84
C VAL A 80 1.97 2.96 -4.76
N MET A 81 1.47 2.21 -5.74
CA MET A 81 1.78 0.80 -5.96
C MET A 81 2.30 0.60 -7.38
N ALA A 82 3.04 -0.48 -7.60
CA ALA A 82 3.51 -0.89 -8.92
C ALA A 82 3.18 -2.35 -9.20
N PRO A 83 2.81 -2.71 -10.44
CA PRO A 83 2.69 -4.10 -10.84
C PRO A 83 4.06 -4.78 -10.90
N ILE A 84 4.14 -6.04 -10.46
CA ILE A 84 5.31 -6.91 -10.57
C ILE A 84 4.84 -8.31 -10.97
N GLY A 85 5.19 -8.73 -12.19
CA GLY A 85 4.72 -10.00 -12.74
C GLY A 85 3.19 -10.03 -12.77
N ALA A 86 2.59 -11.01 -12.08
CA ALA A 86 1.15 -11.17 -11.99
C ALA A 86 0.50 -10.45 -10.78
N GLY A 87 1.30 -9.79 -9.94
CA GLY A 87 0.83 -9.13 -8.71
C GLY A 87 1.32 -7.69 -8.59
N PHE A 88 1.37 -7.19 -7.37
CA PHE A 88 1.70 -5.80 -7.08
C PHE A 88 2.65 -5.69 -5.88
N ARG A 89 3.28 -4.52 -5.75
CA ARG A 89 4.01 -4.09 -4.56
C ARG A 89 3.69 -2.66 -4.18
N LEU A 90 3.92 -2.33 -2.92
CA LEU A 90 3.91 -0.98 -2.38
C LEU A 90 5.23 -0.28 -2.74
N THR A 91 5.16 0.90 -3.36
CA THR A 91 6.34 1.69 -3.76
C THR A 91 6.53 2.93 -2.90
N SER A 92 5.42 3.52 -2.45
CA SER A 92 5.41 4.66 -1.53
C SER A 92 4.85 4.23 -0.19
N TYR A 93 5.71 4.14 0.83
CA TYR A 93 5.36 3.69 2.18
C TYR A 93 6.22 4.37 3.21
#